data_AF-A0A396IIM6-F1
#
_entry.id   AF-A0A396IIM6-F1
#
_cell.length_a   1.000
_cell.length_b   1.000
_cell.length_c   1.000
_cell.angle_alpha   90.00
_cell.angle_beta   90.00
_cell.angle_gamma   90.00
#
_symmetry.space_group_name_H-M   'P 1'
#
loop_
_entity.id
_entity.type
_entity.pdbx_description
1 polymer ?
#
loop_
_entity_poly.entity_id
_entity_poly.type
_entity_poly.pdbx_seq_one_letter_code
_entity_poly.pdbx_strand_id
1 'polypeptide(L)' 'MITWPVHGEQFYNEKLITDVRGIGIEVGATEWCVDGIEERNKVINKDNIEKAVRKLMDGGDEAEDIRRRAREFGDKAI' A
#
# COMPACT_ATOMS: atom_id res chain seq x y z
N MET A 1 2.10 5.72 -0.04
CA MET A 1 0.69 5.27 0.07
C MET A 1 0.62 4.00 0.88
N ILE A 2 -0.42 3.77 1.67
CA ILE A 2 -0.70 2.43 2.24
C ILE A 2 -1.68 1.75 1.29
N THR A 3 -1.29 0.62 0.70
CA THR A 3 -2.13 -0.10 -0.25
C THR A 3 -3.09 -1.02 0.49
N TRP A 4 -4.36 -0.97 0.10
CA TRP A 4 -5.43 -1.80 0.65
C TRP A 4 -6.32 -2.32 -0.49
N PRO A 5 -5.85 -3.30 -1.27
CA PRO A 5 -6.62 -3.83 -2.38
C PRO A 5 -7.91 -4.55 -1.93
N VAL A 6 -8.91 -4.50 -2.79
CA VAL A 6 -10.26 -5.06 -2.60
C VAL A 6 -10.58 -6.03 -3.75
N HIS A 7 -10.55 -5.55 -4.99
CA HIS A 7 -10.99 -6.27 -6.18
C HIS A 7 -10.25 -5.77 -7.43
N GLY A 8 -10.55 -6.39 -8.57
CA GLY A 8 -10.07 -5.93 -9.88
C GLY A 8 -8.55 -5.92 -9.98
N GLU A 9 -8.00 -4.89 -10.60
CA GLU A 9 -6.57 -4.72 -10.86
C GLU A 9 -5.78 -4.19 -9.64
N GLN A 10 -6.44 -3.91 -8.52
CA GLN A 10 -5.82 -3.27 -7.36
C GLN A 10 -4.63 -4.06 -6.80
N PHE A 11 -4.63 -5.39 -6.90
CA PHE A 11 -3.51 -6.23 -6.47
C PHE A 11 -2.29 -6.11 -7.38
N TYR A 12 -2.49 -5.91 -8.68
CA TYR A 12 -1.39 -5.59 -9.59
C TYR A 12 -0.86 -4.18 -9.34
N ASN A 13 -1.76 -3.22 -9.12
CA ASN A 13 -1.38 -1.86 -8.77
C ASN A 13 -0.61 -1.80 -7.44
N GLU A 14 -1.02 -2.60 -6.45
CA GLU A 14 -0.27 -2.75 -5.21
C GLU A 14 1.18 -3.14 -5.50
N LYS A 15 1.41 -4.21 -6.27
CA LYS A 15 2.77 -4.66 -6.64
C LYS A 15 3.55 -3.64 -7.45
N LEU A 16 2.88 -2.88 -8.31
CA LEU A 16 3.52 -1.74 -8.98
C LEU A 16 3.97 -0.68 -7.97
N ILE A 17 3.12 -0.33 -7.00
CA ILE A 17 3.39 0.73 -6.02
C ILE A 17 4.44 0.33 -4.99
N THR A 18 4.39 -0.91 -4.50
CA THR A 18 5.25 -1.41 -3.42
C THR A 18 6.54 -1.99 -3.98
N ASP A 19 6.46 -3.07 -4.76
CA ASP A 19 7.63 -3.84 -5.16
C ASP A 19 8.41 -3.15 -6.31
N VAL A 20 7.72 -2.59 -7.30
CA VAL A 20 8.36 -1.98 -8.48
C VAL A 20 8.76 -0.53 -8.20
N ARG A 21 7.81 0.28 -7.72
CA ARG A 21 7.99 1.73 -7.56
C ARG A 21 8.46 2.13 -6.17
N GLY A 22 8.31 1.28 -5.15
CA GLY A 22 8.78 1.54 -3.79
C GLY A 22 8.26 2.85 -3.20
N ILE A 23 7.02 3.22 -3.51
CA ILE A 23 6.35 4.45 -3.03
C ILE A 23 5.19 4.15 -2.08
N GLY A 24 5.07 2.90 -1.62
CA GLY A 24 4.00 2.50 -0.72
C GLY A 24 4.32 1.27 0.11
N ILE A 25 3.40 0.96 1.01
CA ILE A 25 3.48 -0.12 2.00
C ILE A 25 2.18 -0.92 1.94
N GLU A 26 2.28 -2.24 1.95
CA GLU A 26 1.13 -3.14 1.98
C GLU A 26 0.53 -3.20 3.38
N VAL A 27 -0.79 -3.04 3.49
CA VAL A 27 -1.50 -3.23 4.76
C VAL A 27 -1.75 -4.72 5.08
N GLY A 28 -1.46 -5.61 4.12
CA GLY A 28 -1.62 -7.06 4.25
C GLY A 28 -2.97 -7.59 3.75
N ALA A 29 -3.66 -6.85 2.87
CA ALA A 29 -4.88 -7.32 2.22
C ALA A 29 -4.51 -8.37 1.15
N THR A 30 -4.84 -9.63 1.38
CA THR A 30 -4.45 -10.75 0.48
C THR A 30 -5.63 -11.49 -0.14
N GLU A 31 -6.86 -11.11 0.20
CA GLU A 31 -8.07 -11.74 -0.33
C GLU A 31 -8.67 -10.88 -1.43
N TRP A 32 -8.76 -11.47 -2.63
CA TRP A 32 -9.39 -10.85 -3.79
C TRP A 32 -10.91 -11.09 -3.76
N CYS A 33 -11.68 -10.01 -3.68
CA CYS A 33 -13.14 -10.04 -3.75
C CYS A 33 -13.59 -9.92 -5.21
N VAL A 34 -14.56 -10.74 -5.63
CA VAL A 34 -14.96 -10.84 -7.05
C VAL A 34 -15.64 -9.58 -7.56
N ASP A 35 -16.50 -8.97 -6.75
CA ASP A 35 -17.30 -7.79 -7.10
C ASP A 35 -17.06 -6.58 -6.18
N GLY A 36 -16.25 -6.73 -5.13
CA GLY A 36 -15.95 -5.69 -4.15
C GLY A 36 -17.03 -5.47 -3.08
N ILE A 37 -18.12 -6.24 -3.13
CA ILE A 37 -19.29 -6.11 -2.26
C ILE A 37 -19.38 -7.31 -1.30
N GLU A 38 -18.96 -8.49 -1.75
CA GLU A 38 -18.96 -9.69 -0.90
C GLU A 38 -18.14 -9.50 0.39
N GLU A 39 -18.64 -10.08 1.48
CA GLU A 39 -17.92 -10.11 2.75
C GLU A 39 -16.58 -10.84 2.56
N ARG A 40 -15.52 -10.20 3.06
CA ARG A 40 -14.19 -10.80 3.09
C ARG A 40 -14.10 -11.81 4.22
N ASN A 41 -13.56 -12.99 3.94
CA ASN A 41 -13.28 -13.97 4.98
C ASN A 41 -12.08 -13.57 5.84
N LYS A 42 -11.16 -12.75 5.30
CA LYS A 42 -9.96 -12.24 5.97
C LYS A 42 -10.12 -10.78 6.34
N VAL A 43 -10.29 -10.54 7.63
CA VAL A 43 -10.29 -9.19 8.21
C VAL A 43 -8.85 -8.76 8.50
N ILE A 44 -8.51 -7.53 8.11
CA ILE A 44 -7.24 -6.90 8.47
C ILE A 44 -7.38 -6.34 9.87
N ASN A 45 -6.56 -6.86 10.79
CA ASN A 45 -6.62 -6.45 12.18
C ASN A 45 -5.96 -5.07 12.40
N LYS A 46 -6.23 -4.49 13.57
CA LYS A 46 -5.65 -3.22 14.00
C LYS A 46 -4.11 -3.25 13.95
N ASP A 47 -3.48 -4.34 14.33
CA ASP A 47 -2.02 -4.44 14.41
C ASP A 47 -1.36 -4.28 13.04
N ASN A 48 -1.96 -4.85 11.98
CA ASN A 48 -1.49 -4.68 10.61
C ASN A 48 -1.59 -3.22 10.16
N ILE A 49 -2.72 -2.57 10.46
CA ILE A 49 -2.95 -1.16 10.15
C ILE A 49 -1.95 -0.28 10.89
N GLU A 50 -1.78 -0.51 12.20
CA GLU A 50 -0.87 0.24 13.04
C GLU A 50 0.58 0.10 12.55
N LYS A 51 1.01 -1.12 12.22
CA LYS A 51 2.35 -1.37 11.66
C LYS A 51 2.55 -0.63 10.34
N ALA A 52 1.61 -0.71 9.41
CA ALA A 52 1.71 -0.04 8.12
C ALA A 52 1.77 1.49 8.27
N VAL A 53 0.94 2.06 9.15
CA VAL A 53 0.93 3.50 9.44
C VAL A 53 2.23 3.94 10.09
N ARG A 54 2.69 3.24 11.14
CA ARG A 54 3.97 3.56 11.80
C ARG A 54 5.12 3.51 10.82
N LYS A 55 5.22 2.44 10.02
CA LYS A 55 6.28 2.25 9.03
C LYS A 55 6.30 3.33 7.95
N LEU A 56 5.15 3.90 7.59
CA LEU A 56 5.09 4.99 6.61
C LEU A 56 5.39 6.36 7.23
N MET A 57 4.99 6.57 8.49
CA MET A 57 4.98 7.87 9.15
C MET A 57 6.16 8.07 10.11
N ASP A 58 6.92 7.02 10.41
CA ASP A 58 8.14 7.17 11.18
C ASP A 58 9.21 7.97 10.41
N GLY A 59 10.24 8.38 11.12
CA GLY A 59 11.41 9.05 10.57
C GLY A 59 12.53 8.09 10.20
N GLY A 60 12.23 6.81 9.99
CA GLY A 60 13.21 5.81 9.59
C GLY A 60 13.62 5.97 8.12
N ASP A 61 14.77 5.39 7.78
CA ASP A 61 15.35 5.49 6.43
C ASP A 61 14.38 5.00 5.34
N GLU A 62 13.62 3.93 5.62
CA GLU A 62 12.62 3.40 4.68
C GLU A 62 11.48 4.39 4.42
N ALA A 63 10.95 5.03 5.46
CA ALA A 63 9.88 5.99 5.33
C ALA A 63 10.32 7.26 4.57
N GLU A 64 11.54 7.73 4.83
CA GLU A 64 12.12 8.85 4.08
C GLU A 64 12.40 8.50 2.62
N ASP A 65 12.89 7.29 2.33
CA ASP A 65 13.10 6.86 0.94
C ASP A 65 11.78 6.76 0.16
N ILE A 66 10.73 6.21 0.77
CA ILE A 66 9.38 6.17 0.20
C ILE A 66 8.91 7.59 -0.13
N ARG A 67 9.05 8.55 0.79
CA ARG A 67 8.67 9.96 0.57
C ARG A 67 9.50 10.62 -0.53
N ARG A 68 10.80 10.37 -0.57
CA ARG A 68 11.71 10.87 -1.61
C ARG A 68 11.29 10.37 -2.99
N ARG A 69 11.13 9.06 -3.16
CA ARG A 69 10.71 8.45 -4.44
C ARG A 69 9.34 8.96 -4.88
N ALA A 70 8.39 9.07 -3.96
CA ALA A 70 7.06 9.60 -4.26
C ALA A 70 7.12 11.05 -4.79
N ARG A 71 7.97 11.91 -4.20
CA ARG A 71 8.21 13.28 -4.69
C ARG A 71 8.79 13.28 -6.11
N GLU A 72 9.79 12.45 -6.39
CA GLU A 72 10.39 12.34 -7.73
C GLU A 72 9.38 11.91 -8.81
N PHE A 73 8.42 11.05 -8.48
CA PHE A 73 7.33 10.70 -9.40
C PHE A 73 6.34 11.85 -9.57
N GLY A 74 6.05 12.60 -8.51
CA GLY A 74 5.24 13.82 -8.57
C GLY A 74 5.83 14.88 -9.50
N ASP A 75 7.15 15.12 -9.40
CA ASP A 75 7.86 16.09 -10.23
C ASP A 75 7.87 15.70 -11.73
N LYS A 76 7.88 14.39 -12.02
CA LYS A 76 7.87 13.85 -13.40
C LYS A 76 6.49 13.76 -14.03
N ALA A 77 5.42 13.89 -13.25
CA ALA A 77 4.04 13.80 -13.73
C ALA A 77 3.52 15.11 -14.35
N ILE A 78 4.41 16.08 -14.57
CA ILE A 78 4.16 17.39 -15.20
C ILE A 78 4.16 17.27 -16.72
#